data_AF-A0A078KIS3-F1
#
_entry.id   AF-A0A078KIS3-F1
#
_cell.length_a   1.000
_cell.length_b   1.000
_cell.length_c   1.000
_cell.angle_alpha   90.00
_cell.angle_beta   90.00
_cell.angle_gamma   90.00
#
_symmetry.space_group_name_H-M   'P 1'
#
loop_
_entity.id
_entity.type
_entity.pdbx_description
1 polymer ?
#
loop_
_entity_poly.entity_id
_entity_poly.type
_entity_poly.pdbx_seq_one_letter_code
_entity_poly.pdbx_strand_id
1 'polypeptide(L)'
;MGISLKDIGKHFSGKEKDRNKVIERVRQSRLRCLQMISYYQHLCELIGDYLEECERIPELIEDYEFTQNPELIFVSYGQQGWISHDKSQQKEIYKWVDAMPATRLSVLCTGWENQTDQSSAVLGYSITPKEAKKLNLPYDNKNVVFLPSLPCYHTIVIADSDFAFSPGKVFVKTMEHIRKRNLDISAAPFGNILLVDVDGDITHPIVDLWFPVR
;
A
#
# COMPACT_ATOMS: atom_id res chain seq x y z
N MET A 1 13.20 27.48 8.17
CA MET A 1 12.49 28.44 9.04
C MET A 1 11.08 28.79 8.56
N GLY A 2 10.80 28.85 7.24
CA GLY A 2 9.43 29.13 6.77
C GLY A 2 8.87 30.49 7.23
N ILE A 3 9.75 31.43 7.56
CA ILE A 3 9.40 32.81 7.89
C ILE A 3 9.26 33.54 6.55
N SER A 4 8.11 34.12 6.28
CA SER A 4 7.87 34.81 5.01
C SER A 4 8.66 36.12 4.94
N LEU A 5 9.03 36.56 3.72
CA LEU A 5 9.62 37.89 3.51
C LEU A 5 8.71 39.01 4.05
N LYS A 6 7.39 38.78 4.04
CA LYS A 6 6.39 39.69 4.64
C LYS A 6 6.55 39.79 6.16
N ASP A 7 6.83 38.69 6.86
CA ASP A 7 7.07 38.69 8.31
C ASP A 7 8.39 39.34 8.67
N ILE A 8 9.43 39.13 7.84
CA ILE A 8 10.72 39.83 7.98
C ILE A 8 10.51 41.35 7.82
N GLY A 9 9.80 41.77 6.76
CA GLY A 9 9.47 43.17 6.53
C GLY A 9 8.67 43.81 7.68
N LYS A 10 7.78 43.08 8.34
CA LYS A 10 7.05 43.57 9.53
C LYS A 10 7.96 43.82 10.73
N HIS A 11 8.97 42.98 10.98
CA HIS A 11 9.93 43.21 12.07
C HIS A 11 10.78 44.47 11.84
N PHE A 12 11.31 44.65 10.64
CA PHE A 12 12.21 45.76 10.34
C PHE A 12 11.47 47.08 10.05
N SER A 13 10.17 47.04 9.76
CA SER A 13 9.34 48.25 9.54
C SER A 13 8.74 48.85 10.81
N GLY A 14 8.99 48.27 12.00
CA GLY A 14 8.43 48.74 13.27
C GLY A 14 6.92 48.53 13.43
N LYS A 15 6.28 47.83 12.48
CA LYS A 15 4.85 47.48 12.48
C LYS A 15 4.52 46.34 13.45
N GLU A 16 5.53 45.62 13.93
CA GLU A 16 5.39 44.56 14.93
C GLU A 16 6.33 44.82 16.11
N LYS A 17 5.80 45.44 17.17
CA LYS A 17 6.55 45.85 18.36
C LYS A 17 6.54 44.81 19.49
N ASP A 18 5.72 43.77 19.35
CA ASP A 18 5.53 42.76 20.39
C ASP A 18 6.54 41.61 20.24
N ARG A 19 7.58 41.65 21.08
CA ARG A 19 8.62 40.62 21.15
C ARG A 19 8.05 39.22 21.37
N ASN A 20 6.93 39.08 22.09
CA ASN A 20 6.35 37.76 22.38
C ASN A 20 5.79 37.10 21.11
N LYS A 21 5.21 37.88 20.19
CA LYS A 21 4.75 37.37 18.88
C LYS A 21 5.91 36.88 18.01
N VAL A 22 7.07 37.52 18.10
CA VAL A 22 8.29 37.09 17.41
C VAL A 22 8.76 35.74 17.93
N ILE A 23 8.90 35.64 19.25
CA ILE A 23 9.32 34.40 19.93
C ILE A 23 8.35 33.27 19.62
N GLU A 24 7.04 33.54 19.62
CA GLU A 24 6.02 32.53 19.33
C GLU A 24 6.13 32.02 17.88
N ARG A 25 6.33 32.90 16.89
CA ARG A 25 6.57 32.47 15.51
C ARG A 25 7.82 31.60 15.37
N VAL A 26 8.88 31.89 16.12
CA VAL A 26 10.09 31.06 16.15
C VAL A 26 9.80 29.70 16.78
N ARG A 27 9.05 29.65 17.89
CA ARG A 27 8.61 28.39 18.53
C ARG A 27 7.76 27.54 17.59
N GLN A 28 6.77 28.13 16.93
CA GLN A 28 5.93 27.45 15.94
C GLN A 28 6.76 26.93 14.76
N SER A 29 7.78 27.69 14.33
CA SER A 29 8.69 27.23 13.28
C SER A 29 9.55 26.05 13.73
N ARG A 30 10.03 26.04 14.98
CA ARG A 30 10.72 24.88 15.55
C ARG A 30 9.80 23.66 15.62
N LEU A 31 8.56 23.82 16.07
CA LEU A 31 7.57 22.73 16.13
C LEU A 31 7.31 22.14 14.74
N ARG A 32 7.13 22.98 13.71
CA ARG A 32 6.99 22.52 12.32
C ARG A 32 8.21 21.74 11.84
N CYS A 33 9.42 22.21 12.14
CA CYS A 33 10.64 21.46 11.79
C CYS A 33 10.71 20.11 12.50
N LEU A 34 10.32 20.02 13.78
CA LEU A 34 10.26 18.74 14.51
C LEU A 34 9.22 17.78 13.90
N GLN A 35 8.06 18.30 13.49
CA GLN A 35 7.04 17.51 12.78
C GLN A 35 7.57 16.98 11.44
N MET A 36 8.30 17.81 10.68
CA MET A 36 8.94 17.38 9.43
C MET A 36 9.98 16.28 9.68
N ILE A 37 10.81 16.43 10.71
CA ILE A 37 11.80 15.40 11.07
C ILE A 37 11.11 14.08 11.38
N SER A 38 10.09 14.11 12.23
CA SER A 38 9.32 12.92 12.59
C SER A 38 8.63 12.28 11.37
N TYR A 39 8.09 13.09 10.47
CA TYR A 39 7.50 12.61 9.21
C TYR A 39 8.53 11.90 8.32
N TYR A 40 9.69 12.52 8.07
CA TYR A 40 10.70 11.93 7.20
C TYR A 40 11.38 10.70 7.82
N GLN A 41 11.53 10.66 9.15
CA GLN A 41 12.00 9.45 9.83
C GLN A 41 11.04 8.28 9.60
N HIS A 42 9.74 8.49 9.80
CA HIS A 42 8.73 7.49 9.53
C HIS A 42 8.71 7.05 8.05
N LEU A 43 8.89 7.99 7.12
CA LEU A 43 8.98 7.68 5.71
C LEU A 43 10.19 6.79 5.39
N CYS A 44 11.34 7.05 6.01
CA CYS A 44 12.53 6.21 5.87
C CYS A 44 12.30 4.80 6.43
N GLU A 45 11.61 4.65 7.56
CA GLU A 45 11.23 3.35 8.12
C GLU A 45 10.37 2.56 7.12
N LEU A 46 9.30 3.17 6.59
CA LEU A 46 8.42 2.51 5.60
C LEU A 46 9.14 2.12 4.30
N ILE A 47 10.10 2.94 3.85
CA ILE A 47 10.93 2.61 2.68
C ILE A 47 11.87 1.46 3.03
N GLY A 48 12.43 1.42 4.24
CA GLY A 48 13.24 0.31 4.74
C GLY A 48 12.48 -1.00 4.69
N ASP A 49 11.28 -1.04 5.29
CA ASP A 49 10.41 -2.24 5.29
C ASP A 49 10.12 -2.73 3.85
N TYR A 50 9.85 -1.80 2.93
CA TYR A 50 9.64 -2.13 1.52
C TYR A 50 10.89 -2.68 0.81
N LEU A 51 12.07 -2.15 1.12
CA LEU A 51 13.32 -2.66 0.56
C LEU A 51 13.61 -4.07 1.08
N GLU A 52 13.36 -4.33 2.36
CA GLU A 52 13.46 -5.68 2.93
C GLU A 52 12.54 -6.66 2.22
N GLU A 53 11.29 -6.27 1.91
CA GLU A 53 10.38 -7.09 1.08
C GLU A 53 10.96 -7.39 -0.31
N CYS A 54 11.54 -6.38 -0.98
CA CYS A 54 12.17 -6.54 -2.29
C CYS A 54 13.44 -7.42 -2.25
N GLU A 55 14.22 -7.37 -1.17
CA GLU A 55 15.43 -8.20 -1.01
C GLU A 55 15.09 -9.70 -0.91
N ARG A 56 13.86 -10.06 -0.53
CA ARG A 56 13.37 -11.45 -0.47
C ARG A 56 12.94 -12.02 -1.82
N ILE A 57 12.84 -11.20 -2.87
CA ILE A 57 12.40 -11.62 -4.21
C ILE A 57 13.21 -12.83 -4.73
N PRO A 58 14.56 -12.85 -4.69
CA PRO A 58 15.32 -13.97 -5.21
C PRO A 58 15.11 -15.29 -4.46
N GLU A 59 14.75 -15.22 -3.18
CA GLU A 59 14.56 -16.40 -2.32
C GLU A 59 13.16 -16.99 -2.46
N LEU A 60 12.14 -16.14 -2.65
CA LEU A 60 10.73 -16.55 -2.66
C LEU A 60 10.10 -16.63 -4.05
N ILE A 61 10.80 -16.19 -5.09
CA ILE A 61 10.39 -16.47 -6.47
C ILE A 61 10.36 -17.99 -6.66
N GLU A 62 9.18 -18.51 -7.00
CA GLU A 62 8.93 -19.94 -7.23
C GLU A 62 9.13 -20.87 -6.02
N ASP A 63 9.45 -20.32 -4.84
CA ASP A 63 9.47 -21.05 -3.57
C ASP A 63 8.35 -20.57 -2.65
N TYR A 64 8.09 -21.33 -1.58
CA TYR A 64 6.98 -21.11 -0.68
C TYR A 64 7.37 -21.31 0.77
N GLU A 65 6.84 -20.45 1.62
CA GLU A 65 6.99 -20.56 3.07
C GLU A 65 5.65 -20.54 3.80
N PHE A 66 5.67 -21.05 5.03
CA PHE A 66 4.58 -20.86 5.97
C PHE A 66 4.95 -19.71 6.91
N THR A 67 4.13 -18.67 6.90
CA THR A 67 4.29 -17.51 7.76
C THR A 67 2.92 -16.93 8.11
N GLN A 68 2.87 -15.78 8.76
CA GLN A 68 1.63 -15.11 9.12
C GLN A 68 1.56 -13.77 8.40
N ASN A 69 0.46 -13.49 7.71
CA ASN A 69 0.30 -12.19 7.05
C ASN A 69 0.04 -11.08 8.07
N PRO A 70 0.45 -9.83 7.79
CA PRO A 70 0.00 -8.69 8.57
C PRO A 70 -1.52 -8.49 8.42
N GLU A 71 -2.14 -7.89 9.43
CA GLU A 71 -3.51 -7.39 9.30
C GLU A 71 -3.54 -6.20 8.33
N LEU A 72 -4.46 -6.24 7.36
CA LEU A 72 -4.56 -5.25 6.30
C LEU A 72 -6.01 -4.77 6.09
N ILE A 73 -6.11 -3.53 5.64
CA ILE A 73 -7.30 -2.95 5.05
C ILE A 73 -7.07 -2.94 3.55
N PHE A 74 -7.94 -3.58 2.77
CA PHE A 74 -7.94 -3.54 1.31
C PHE A 74 -9.10 -2.69 0.81
N VAL A 75 -8.85 -1.80 -0.16
CA VAL A 75 -9.87 -0.95 -0.78
C VAL A 75 -9.78 -1.04 -2.30
N SER A 76 -10.92 -1.22 -2.97
CA SER A 76 -11.01 -1.28 -4.43
C SER A 76 -12.06 -0.32 -4.98
N TYR A 77 -11.78 0.32 -6.11
CA TYR A 77 -12.66 1.31 -6.73
C TYR A 77 -13.27 0.83 -8.07
N GLY A 78 -13.71 -0.43 -8.13
CA GLY A 78 -14.38 -1.02 -9.30
C GLY A 78 -13.46 -1.90 -10.16
N GLN A 79 -13.87 -2.23 -11.39
CA GLN A 79 -13.19 -3.23 -12.24
C GLN A 79 -11.72 -2.93 -12.53
N GLN A 80 -11.32 -1.66 -12.59
CA GLN A 80 -9.93 -1.26 -12.82
C GLN A 80 -9.15 -0.96 -11.53
N GLY A 81 -9.82 -0.98 -10.37
CA GLY A 81 -9.26 -1.00 -9.01
C GLY A 81 -8.37 0.17 -8.57
N TRP A 82 -7.28 0.41 -9.28
CA TRP A 82 -6.31 1.48 -9.07
C TRP A 82 -6.76 2.82 -9.66
N ILE A 83 -7.55 2.79 -10.74
CA ILE A 83 -8.01 3.99 -11.42
C ILE A 83 -9.52 3.91 -11.58
N SER A 84 -10.19 5.04 -11.35
CA SER A 84 -11.60 5.22 -11.62
C SER A 84 -11.83 6.37 -12.58
N HIS A 85 -12.83 6.26 -13.44
CA HIS A 85 -13.33 7.36 -14.26
C HIS A 85 -14.27 8.31 -13.47
N ASP A 86 -14.70 7.91 -12.27
CA ASP A 86 -15.53 8.72 -11.40
C ASP A 86 -14.68 9.76 -10.63
N LYS A 87 -15.01 11.05 -10.79
CA LYS A 87 -14.26 12.15 -10.16
C LYS A 87 -14.28 12.14 -8.64
N SER A 88 -15.35 11.62 -8.01
CA SER A 88 -15.43 11.52 -6.56
C SER A 88 -14.52 10.41 -6.05
N GLN A 89 -14.49 9.27 -6.73
CA GLN A 89 -13.59 8.16 -6.43
C GLN A 89 -12.13 8.53 -6.67
N GLN A 90 -11.82 9.31 -7.73
CA GLN A 90 -10.47 9.82 -7.97
C GLN A 90 -9.92 10.63 -6.79
N LYS A 91 -10.75 11.47 -6.15
CA LYS A 91 -10.32 12.23 -4.96
C LYS A 91 -10.01 11.33 -3.77
N GLU A 92 -10.71 10.21 -3.64
CA GLU A 92 -10.39 9.22 -2.61
C GLU A 92 -9.10 8.48 -2.97
N ILE A 93 -8.98 7.98 -4.21
CA ILE A 93 -7.77 7.32 -4.74
C ILE A 93 -6.51 8.18 -4.52
N TYR A 94 -6.57 9.50 -4.79
CA TYR A 94 -5.41 10.38 -4.56
C TYR A 94 -4.91 10.34 -3.11
N LYS A 95 -5.80 10.22 -2.12
CA LYS A 95 -5.36 10.11 -0.71
C LYS A 95 -4.60 8.81 -0.45
N TRP A 96 -4.98 7.72 -1.12
CA TRP A 96 -4.29 6.45 -1.03
C TRP A 96 -2.93 6.50 -1.74
N VAL A 97 -2.85 7.16 -2.89
CA VAL A 97 -1.59 7.36 -3.63
C VAL A 97 -0.63 8.29 -2.87
N ASP A 98 -1.12 9.42 -2.35
CA ASP A 98 -0.32 10.38 -1.58
C ASP A 98 0.24 9.79 -0.27
N ALA A 99 -0.37 8.69 0.21
CA ALA A 99 0.06 7.95 1.40
C ALA A 99 1.14 6.89 1.11
N MET A 100 1.53 6.67 -0.15
CA MET A 100 2.64 5.77 -0.48
C MET A 100 3.93 6.28 0.18
N PRO A 101 4.80 5.38 0.69
CA PRO A 101 4.76 3.92 0.57
C PRO A 101 3.98 3.21 1.68
N ALA A 102 3.31 3.92 2.60
CA ALA A 102 2.50 3.29 3.65
C ALA A 102 1.33 2.48 3.07
N THR A 103 0.78 2.95 1.95
CA THR A 103 -0.17 2.20 1.12
C THR A 103 0.58 1.40 0.05
N ARG A 104 0.02 0.25 -0.32
CA ARG A 104 0.50 -0.61 -1.41
C ARG A 104 -0.51 -0.67 -2.54
N LEU A 105 -0.03 -0.86 -3.77
CA LEU A 105 -0.86 -1.41 -4.83
C LEU A 105 -1.06 -2.89 -4.54
N SER A 106 -2.30 -3.36 -4.62
CA SER A 106 -2.65 -4.72 -4.22
C SER A 106 -3.66 -5.35 -5.17
N VAL A 107 -3.76 -6.67 -5.05
CA VAL A 107 -4.74 -7.51 -5.73
C VAL A 107 -5.43 -8.41 -4.70
N LEU A 108 -6.74 -8.59 -4.82
CA LEU A 108 -7.53 -9.47 -3.95
C LEU A 108 -8.28 -10.49 -4.80
N CYS A 109 -8.12 -11.77 -4.48
CA CYS A 109 -8.81 -12.86 -5.16
C CYS A 109 -10.24 -12.99 -4.62
N THR A 110 -11.23 -12.61 -5.42
CA THR A 110 -12.66 -12.66 -5.07
C THR A 110 -13.32 -13.99 -5.42
N GLY A 111 -12.75 -14.76 -6.34
CA GLY A 111 -13.31 -16.02 -6.84
C GLY A 111 -12.65 -17.28 -6.29
N TRP A 112 -11.98 -17.21 -5.14
CA TRP A 112 -11.12 -18.29 -4.64
C TRP A 112 -11.87 -19.57 -4.25
N GLU A 113 -13.15 -19.46 -3.87
CA GLU A 113 -14.01 -20.60 -3.56
C GLU A 113 -14.43 -21.38 -4.82
N ASN A 114 -14.38 -20.74 -6.00
CA ASN A 114 -14.76 -21.37 -7.25
C ASN A 114 -13.62 -22.27 -7.73
N GLN A 115 -13.92 -23.55 -7.93
CA GLN A 115 -12.95 -24.54 -8.45
C GLN A 115 -12.68 -24.39 -9.97
N THR A 116 -13.26 -23.38 -10.62
CA THR A 116 -13.03 -23.08 -12.03
C THR A 116 -11.73 -22.31 -12.25
N ASP A 117 -11.00 -22.60 -13.32
CA ASP A 117 -9.66 -22.04 -13.64
C ASP A 117 -9.59 -20.51 -13.82
N GLN A 118 -10.73 -19.81 -13.77
CA GLN A 118 -10.77 -18.35 -13.79
C GLN A 118 -11.05 -17.81 -12.38
N SER A 119 -9.98 -17.69 -11.59
CA SER A 119 -10.00 -16.85 -10.40
C SER A 119 -10.40 -15.42 -10.81
N SER A 120 -11.51 -14.92 -10.26
CA SER A 120 -11.83 -13.49 -10.34
C SER A 120 -11.03 -12.75 -9.29
N ALA A 121 -10.43 -11.63 -9.67
CA ALA A 121 -9.70 -10.78 -8.75
C ALA A 121 -9.97 -9.31 -9.03
N VAL A 122 -9.78 -8.49 -8.01
CA VAL A 122 -9.90 -7.04 -8.09
C VAL A 122 -8.60 -6.39 -7.69
N LEU A 123 -8.24 -5.33 -8.40
CA LEU A 123 -7.12 -4.47 -8.05
C LEU A 123 -7.57 -3.44 -7.01
N GLY A 124 -6.62 -2.93 -6.23
CA GLY A 124 -6.90 -1.96 -5.19
C GLY A 124 -5.66 -1.49 -4.46
N TYR A 125 -5.89 -0.95 -3.27
CA TYR A 125 -4.87 -0.47 -2.36
C TYR A 125 -4.96 -1.24 -1.05
N SER A 126 -3.81 -1.53 -0.43
CA SER A 126 -3.77 -2.07 0.93
C SER A 126 -2.97 -1.19 1.88
N ILE A 127 -3.26 -1.28 3.16
CA ILE A 127 -2.52 -0.61 4.24
C ILE A 127 -2.78 -1.33 5.58
N THR A 128 -1.88 -1.21 6.54
CA THR A 128 -2.17 -1.66 7.90
C THR A 128 -3.20 -0.75 8.59
N PRO A 129 -4.09 -1.27 9.46
CA PRO A 129 -5.05 -0.44 10.18
C PRO A 129 -4.40 0.69 11.01
N LYS A 130 -3.20 0.42 11.56
CA LYS A 130 -2.42 1.40 12.33
C LYS A 130 -2.04 2.60 11.47
N GLU A 131 -1.50 2.38 10.28
CA GLU A 131 -1.07 3.45 9.38
C GLU A 131 -2.26 4.18 8.76
N ALA A 132 -3.33 3.46 8.41
CA ALA A 132 -4.57 4.06 7.91
C ALA A 132 -5.14 5.09 8.89
N LYS A 133 -5.16 4.75 10.19
CA LYS A 133 -5.60 5.65 11.26
C LYS A 133 -4.66 6.84 11.44
N LYS A 134 -3.34 6.60 11.42
CA LYS A 134 -2.32 7.65 11.55
C LYS A 134 -2.42 8.69 10.43
N LEU A 135 -2.70 8.24 9.21
CA LEU A 135 -2.81 9.06 8.00
C LEU A 135 -4.23 9.58 7.74
N ASN A 136 -5.20 9.21 8.59
CA ASN A 136 -6.61 9.60 8.46
C ASN A 136 -7.20 9.27 7.07
N LEU A 137 -6.91 8.07 6.58
CA LEU A 137 -7.41 7.59 5.29
C LEU A 137 -8.91 7.23 5.35
N PRO A 138 -9.67 7.40 4.24
CA PRO A 138 -11.10 7.10 4.22
C PRO A 138 -11.36 5.60 4.03
N TYR A 139 -11.27 4.81 5.09
CA TYR A 139 -11.48 3.36 5.05
C TYR A 139 -12.81 2.88 5.67
N ASP A 140 -13.71 3.80 6.06
CA ASP A 140 -15.03 3.47 6.63
C ASP A 140 -16.14 3.32 5.55
N ASN A 141 -15.74 3.10 4.29
CA ASN A 141 -16.63 3.06 3.12
C ASN A 141 -17.03 1.61 2.74
N LYS A 142 -18.07 1.46 1.91
CA LYS A 142 -18.60 0.14 1.46
C LYS A 142 -17.61 -0.70 0.62
N ASN A 143 -16.51 -0.11 0.18
CA ASN A 143 -15.55 -0.72 -0.75
C ASN A 143 -14.33 -1.32 -0.03
N VAL A 144 -14.44 -1.51 1.28
CA VAL A 144 -13.34 -1.92 2.15
C VAL A 144 -13.51 -3.38 2.56
N VAL A 145 -12.42 -4.14 2.49
CA VAL A 145 -12.29 -5.50 2.99
C VAL A 145 -11.22 -5.51 4.06
N PHE A 146 -11.58 -5.97 5.26
CA PHE A 146 -10.61 -6.20 6.34
C PHE A 146 -10.03 -7.60 6.20
N LEU A 147 -8.71 -7.68 6.09
CA LEU A 147 -7.94 -8.91 5.98
C LEU A 147 -7.27 -9.18 7.33
N PRO A 148 -7.80 -10.09 8.16
CA PRO A 148 -7.20 -10.40 9.44
C PRO A 148 -5.82 -11.06 9.25
N SER A 149 -5.02 -11.01 10.31
CA SER A 149 -3.76 -11.75 10.37
C SER A 149 -4.06 -13.25 10.53
N LEU A 150 -3.64 -14.05 9.54
CA LEU A 150 -3.89 -15.48 9.44
C LEU A 150 -2.59 -16.23 9.08
N PRO A 151 -2.48 -17.53 9.41
CA PRO A 151 -1.45 -18.38 8.85
C PRO A 151 -1.60 -18.45 7.33
N CYS A 152 -0.51 -18.15 6.62
CA CYS A 152 -0.47 -18.06 5.17
C CYS A 152 0.60 -18.96 4.58
N TYR A 153 0.28 -19.49 3.41
CA TYR A 153 1.23 -20.00 2.46
C TYR A 153 1.65 -18.82 1.56
N HIS A 154 2.90 -18.42 1.67
CA HIS A 154 3.43 -17.17 1.13
C HIS A 154 4.48 -17.44 0.06
N THR A 155 4.48 -16.65 -1.01
CA THR A 155 5.39 -16.78 -2.16
C THR A 155 5.44 -15.46 -2.92
N ILE A 156 6.46 -15.28 -3.75
CA ILE A 156 6.53 -14.18 -4.71
C ILE A 156 6.42 -14.75 -6.12
N VAL A 157 5.61 -14.11 -6.97
CA VAL A 157 5.44 -14.52 -8.37
C VAL A 157 5.69 -13.37 -9.32
N ILE A 158 6.17 -13.71 -10.52
CA ILE A 158 6.22 -12.79 -11.66
C ILE A 158 4.91 -12.95 -12.44
N ALA A 159 4.16 -11.86 -12.57
CA ALA A 159 2.93 -11.81 -13.34
C ALA A 159 3.22 -11.58 -14.83
N ASP A 160 2.30 -12.06 -15.66
CA ASP A 160 2.29 -11.76 -17.10
C ASP A 160 1.96 -10.29 -17.35
N SER A 161 2.33 -9.78 -18.53
CA SER A 161 2.12 -8.38 -18.92
C SER A 161 0.66 -7.95 -18.98
N ASP A 162 -0.28 -8.92 -19.05
CA ASP A 162 -1.71 -8.65 -19.01
C ASP A 162 -2.28 -8.57 -17.59
N PHE A 163 -1.44 -8.54 -16.54
CA PHE A 163 -1.86 -8.51 -15.14
C PHE A 163 -2.92 -7.45 -14.82
N ALA A 164 -2.78 -6.24 -15.37
CA ALA A 164 -3.75 -5.16 -15.13
C ALA A 164 -5.16 -5.48 -15.69
N PHE A 165 -5.25 -6.35 -16.69
CA PHE A 165 -6.50 -6.77 -17.33
C PHE A 165 -7.00 -8.13 -16.81
N SER A 166 -6.08 -9.00 -16.39
CA SER A 166 -6.35 -10.37 -15.93
C SER A 166 -5.71 -10.66 -14.56
N PRO A 167 -6.01 -9.85 -13.51
CA PRO A 167 -5.27 -9.92 -12.24
C PRO A 167 -5.42 -11.26 -11.51
N GLY A 168 -6.46 -12.04 -11.81
CA GLY A 168 -6.69 -13.34 -11.19
C GLY A 168 -5.67 -14.42 -11.58
N LYS A 169 -4.97 -14.26 -12.71
CA LYS A 169 -4.02 -15.26 -13.23
C LYS A 169 -2.87 -15.55 -12.26
N VAL A 170 -2.43 -14.54 -11.50
CA VAL A 170 -1.29 -14.67 -10.57
C VAL A 170 -1.55 -15.69 -9.47
N PHE A 171 -2.82 -15.96 -9.13
CA PHE A 171 -3.17 -16.89 -8.06
C PHE A 171 -3.19 -18.36 -8.51
N VAL A 172 -3.38 -18.63 -9.81
CA VAL A 172 -3.75 -19.97 -10.31
C VAL A 172 -2.70 -21.03 -9.97
N LYS A 173 -1.42 -20.77 -10.31
CA LYS A 173 -0.32 -21.72 -10.07
C LYS A 173 -0.15 -22.03 -8.57
N THR A 174 -0.24 -21.01 -7.72
CA THR A 174 -0.10 -21.19 -6.27
C THR A 174 -1.28 -21.95 -5.68
N MET A 175 -2.51 -21.68 -6.12
CA MET A 175 -3.70 -22.45 -5.70
C MET A 175 -3.56 -23.93 -6.07
N GLU A 176 -3.09 -24.24 -7.28
CA GLU A 176 -2.81 -25.62 -7.69
C GLU A 176 -1.75 -26.27 -6.80
N HIS A 177 -0.69 -25.53 -6.46
CA HIS A 177 0.38 -26.04 -5.61
C HIS A 177 -0.10 -26.34 -4.17
N ILE A 178 -0.92 -25.44 -3.59
CA ILE A 178 -1.56 -25.64 -2.27
C ILE A 178 -2.44 -26.90 -2.28
N ARG A 179 -3.27 -27.06 -3.31
CA ARG A 179 -4.14 -28.26 -3.47
C ARG A 179 -3.32 -29.55 -3.58
N LYS A 180 -2.20 -29.54 -4.34
CA LYS A 180 -1.28 -30.69 -4.44
C LYS A 180 -0.63 -31.06 -3.10
N ARG A 181 -0.52 -30.10 -2.17
CA ARG A 181 -0.03 -30.32 -0.79
C ARG A 181 -1.12 -30.70 0.20
N ASN A 182 -2.36 -30.91 -0.24
CA ASN A 182 -3.53 -31.23 0.61
C ASN A 182 -3.80 -30.15 1.68
N LEU A 183 -3.55 -28.89 1.34
CA LEU A 183 -3.88 -27.74 2.19
C LEU A 183 -5.19 -27.12 1.72
N ASP A 184 -5.97 -26.59 2.67
CA ASP A 184 -7.20 -25.87 2.38
C ASP A 184 -6.95 -24.36 2.44
N ILE A 185 -7.38 -23.63 1.40
CA ILE A 185 -7.45 -22.17 1.46
C ILE A 185 -8.60 -21.78 2.41
N SER A 186 -8.30 -21.01 3.46
CA SER A 186 -9.24 -20.72 4.55
C SER A 186 -9.92 -19.34 4.43
N ALA A 187 -9.36 -18.45 3.62
CA ALA A 187 -9.90 -17.12 3.34
C ALA A 187 -9.37 -16.58 2.00
N ALA A 188 -9.89 -15.43 1.56
CA ALA A 188 -9.53 -14.82 0.29
C ALA A 188 -8.01 -14.54 0.18
N PRO A 189 -7.31 -15.15 -0.80
CA PRO A 189 -5.93 -14.81 -1.08
C PRO A 189 -5.80 -13.38 -1.59
N PHE A 190 -4.65 -12.76 -1.33
CA PHE A 190 -4.34 -11.41 -1.78
C PHE A 190 -2.87 -11.29 -2.13
N GLY A 191 -2.49 -10.14 -2.70
CA GLY A 191 -1.10 -9.83 -2.90
C GLY A 191 -0.81 -8.34 -2.99
N ASN A 192 0.46 -8.00 -2.77
CA ASN A 192 1.01 -6.66 -2.93
C ASN A 192 1.96 -6.64 -4.12
N ILE A 193 1.84 -5.61 -4.96
CA ILE A 193 2.76 -5.43 -6.07
C ILE A 193 4.03 -4.81 -5.47
N LEU A 194 5.11 -5.58 -5.49
CA LEU A 194 6.41 -5.13 -5.01
C LEU A 194 7.01 -4.19 -6.05
N LEU A 195 7.27 -4.65 -7.26
CA LEU A 195 7.87 -3.82 -8.32
C LEU A 195 7.39 -4.27 -9.70
N VAL A 196 7.73 -3.51 -10.74
CA VAL A 196 7.41 -3.85 -12.13
C VAL A 196 8.69 -3.79 -12.94
N ASP A 197 9.17 -4.96 -13.35
CA ASP A 197 10.28 -5.04 -14.30
C ASP A 197 9.77 -4.70 -15.71
N VAL A 198 10.59 -4.00 -16.49
CA VAL A 198 10.24 -3.54 -17.84
C VAL A 198 11.31 -3.99 -18.82
N ASP A 199 10.92 -4.81 -19.79
CA ASP A 199 11.76 -5.24 -20.91
C ASP A 199 11.14 -4.72 -22.22
N GLY A 200 11.63 -3.57 -22.68
CA GLY A 200 11.04 -2.83 -23.79
C GLY A 200 9.61 -2.36 -23.47
N ASP A 201 8.64 -2.87 -24.21
CA ASP A 201 7.20 -2.59 -24.02
C ASP A 201 6.50 -3.64 -23.14
N ILE A 202 7.21 -4.66 -22.66
CA ILE A 202 6.67 -5.74 -21.83
C ILE A 202 6.92 -5.43 -20.36
N THR A 203 5.86 -5.51 -19.56
CA THR A 203 5.91 -5.34 -18.11
C THR A 203 5.78 -6.68 -17.40
N HIS A 204 6.54 -6.84 -16.31
CA HIS A 204 6.56 -8.01 -15.46
C HIS A 204 6.34 -7.59 -14.00
N PRO A 205 5.09 -7.42 -13.57
CA PRO A 205 4.79 -7.11 -12.18
C PRO A 205 5.24 -8.26 -11.26
N ILE A 206 6.04 -7.95 -10.25
CA ILE A 206 6.41 -8.88 -9.19
C ILE A 206 5.43 -8.71 -8.05
N VAL A 207 4.71 -9.78 -7.72
CA VAL A 207 3.61 -9.77 -6.76
C VAL A 207 3.95 -10.70 -5.60
N ASP A 208 3.96 -10.12 -4.41
CA ASP A 208 4.00 -10.83 -3.14
C ASP A 208 2.60 -11.38 -2.83
N LEU A 209 2.45 -12.71 -2.80
CA LEU A 209 1.18 -13.40 -2.64
C LEU A 209 1.02 -14.10 -1.30
N TRP A 210 -0.15 -13.91 -0.72
CA TRP A 210 -0.54 -14.45 0.58
C TRP A 210 -1.80 -15.30 0.44
N PHE A 211 -1.68 -16.59 0.80
CA PHE A 211 -2.80 -17.53 0.80
C PHE A 211 -3.10 -17.99 2.22
N PRO A 212 -4.17 -17.50 2.85
CA PRO A 212 -4.60 -18.02 4.14
C PRO A 212 -4.91 -19.52 4.03
N VAL A 213 -4.28 -20.34 4.87
CA VAL A 213 -4.43 -21.81 4.83
C VAL A 213 -4.72 -22.40 6.21
N ARG A 214 -5.23 -23.64 6.23
CA ARG A 214 -5.44 -24.47 7.43
C ARG A 214 -5.05 -25.92 7.19
#